data_AF-A0A244EBB4-F1
#
_entry.id   AF-A0A244EBB4-F1
#
_cell.length_a   1.000
_cell.length_b   1.000
_cell.length_c   1.000
_cell.angle_alpha   90.00
_cell.angle_beta   90.00
_cell.angle_gamma   90.00
#
_symmetry.space_group_name_H-M   'P 1'
#
loop_
_entity.id
_entity.type
_entity.pdbx_description
1 polymer ?
#
loop_
_entity_poly.entity_id
_entity_poly.type
_entity_poly.pdbx_seq_one_letter_code
_entity_poly.pdbx_strand_id
1 'polypeptide(L)'
;MPNQFHPDDVEAVLSAMAAFEARCEEIMTLLGEKRWLPPAEREAVEELYRSLKNDLKTAAKAPFVHQPTRNRALTVCESAFYDPAVRKAAIALRPATNSNPIGSHWYSAVHEAQMEFSYYRHSLKRALELD
;
A
#
# COMPACT_ATOMS: atom_id res chain seq x y z
N MET A 1 -10.20 28.87 -6.14
CA MET A 1 -9.91 28.07 -7.35
C MET A 1 -10.93 26.94 -7.41
N PRO A 2 -11.36 26.40 -8.56
CA PRO A 2 -12.25 25.24 -8.56
C PRO A 2 -11.57 24.09 -7.82
N ASN A 3 -12.30 23.44 -6.91
CA ASN A 3 -11.86 22.31 -6.10
C ASN A 3 -11.18 21.28 -7.01
N GLN A 4 -9.85 21.16 -6.90
CA GLN A 4 -9.03 20.37 -7.83
C GLN A 4 -9.24 18.87 -7.65
N PHE A 5 -9.86 18.47 -6.54
CA PHE A 5 -10.13 17.09 -6.17
C PHE A 5 -11.64 16.83 -6.14
N HIS A 6 -12.10 15.88 -6.94
CA HIS A 6 -13.48 15.43 -6.87
C HIS A 6 -13.69 14.63 -5.57
N PRO A 7 -14.75 14.87 -4.77
CA PRO A 7 -14.97 14.17 -3.50
C PRO A 7 -14.93 12.63 -3.63
N ASP A 8 -15.56 12.09 -4.67
CA ASP A 8 -15.55 10.64 -4.92
C ASP A 8 -14.15 10.08 -5.19
N ASP A 9 -13.29 10.81 -5.91
CA ASP A 9 -11.91 10.40 -6.17
C ASP A 9 -11.08 10.40 -4.88
N VAL A 10 -11.30 11.40 -4.03
CA VAL A 10 -10.65 11.54 -2.73
C VAL A 10 -11.00 10.37 -1.82
N GLU A 11 -12.29 10.10 -1.67
CA GLU A 11 -12.79 9.00 -0.82
C GLU A 11 -12.24 7.66 -1.31
N ALA A 12 -12.31 7.42 -2.63
CA ALA A 12 -11.80 6.21 -3.23
C ALA A 12 -10.29 6.03 -2.97
N VAL A 13 -9.48 7.06 -3.22
CA VAL A 13 -8.02 7.03 -3.00
C VAL A 13 -7.69 6.80 -1.53
N LEU A 14 -8.35 7.49 -0.60
CA LEU A 14 -8.14 7.30 0.83
C LEU A 14 -8.51 5.88 1.29
N SER A 15 -9.62 5.35 0.77
CA SER A 15 -10.09 3.99 1.08
C SER A 15 -9.12 2.93 0.55
N ALA A 16 -8.66 3.07 -0.70
CA ALA A 16 -7.71 2.14 -1.29
C ALA A 16 -6.37 2.13 -0.55
N MET A 17 -5.83 3.30 -0.20
CA MET A 17 -4.59 3.36 0.59
C MET A 17 -4.78 2.79 2.01
N ALA A 18 -5.94 3.02 2.65
CA ALA A 18 -6.24 2.45 3.95
C ALA A 18 -6.31 0.91 3.91
N ALA A 19 -6.84 0.33 2.85
CA ALA A 19 -6.90 -1.12 2.68
C ALA A 19 -5.51 -1.75 2.57
N PHE A 20 -4.56 -1.12 1.86
CA PHE A 20 -3.17 -1.57 1.83
C PHE A 20 -2.49 -1.41 3.19
N GLU A 21 -2.70 -0.28 3.86
CA GLU A 21 -2.14 -0.02 5.18
C GLU A 21 -2.59 -1.06 6.23
N ALA A 22 -3.87 -1.43 6.22
CA ALA A 22 -4.41 -2.46 7.10
C ALA A 22 -3.76 -3.84 6.88
N ARG A 23 -3.49 -4.21 5.62
CA ARG A 23 -2.78 -5.45 5.29
C ARG A 23 -1.32 -5.43 5.73
N CYS A 24 -0.66 -4.27 5.63
CA CYS A 24 0.68 -4.10 6.19
C CYS A 24 0.65 -4.30 7.71
N GLU A 25 -0.32 -3.70 8.41
CA GLU A 25 -0.48 -3.82 9.85
C GLU A 25 -0.77 -5.26 10.31
N GLU A 26 -1.59 -6.00 9.56
CA GLU A 26 -1.86 -7.43 9.80
C GLU A 26 -0.57 -8.25 9.73
N ILE A 27 0.23 -8.08 8.67
CA ILE A 27 1.50 -8.79 8.50
C ILE A 27 2.47 -8.41 9.62
N MET A 28 2.60 -7.13 9.95
CA MET A 28 3.47 -6.67 11.03
C MET A 28 3.03 -7.20 12.40
N THR A 29 1.73 -7.33 12.65
CA THR A 29 1.18 -7.91 13.89
C THR A 29 1.56 -9.39 14.01
N LEU A 30 1.46 -10.14 12.91
CA LEU A 30 1.84 -11.55 12.88
C LEU A 30 3.34 -11.77 13.07
N LEU A 31 4.16 -10.91 12.45
CA LEU A 31 5.62 -10.91 12.58
C LEU A 31 6.05 -10.50 13.99
N GLY A 32 5.51 -9.39 14.50
CA GLY A 32 5.85 -8.79 15.79
C GLY A 32 7.36 -8.66 16.01
N GLU A 33 7.77 -8.74 17.27
CA GLU A 33 9.19 -8.84 17.67
C GLU A 33 9.68 -10.30 17.74
N LYS A 34 9.00 -11.21 17.03
CA LYS A 34 9.29 -12.65 17.14
C LYS A 34 10.65 -12.96 16.54
N ARG A 35 11.43 -13.79 17.24
CA ARG A 35 12.68 -14.35 16.72
C ARG A 35 12.47 -15.58 15.84
N TRP A 36 11.28 -16.18 15.91
CA TRP A 36 10.90 -17.39 15.19
C TRP A 36 9.39 -17.44 14.97
N LEU A 37 8.96 -18.08 13.87
CA LEU A 37 7.56 -18.28 13.52
C LEU A 37 7.23 -19.78 13.46
N PRO A 38 6.17 -20.24 14.14
CA PRO A 38 5.58 -21.56 13.92
C PRO A 38 5.24 -21.81 12.46
N PRO A 39 5.28 -23.06 11.96
CA PRO A 39 4.98 -23.37 10.56
C PRO A 39 3.65 -22.79 10.06
N ALA A 40 2.58 -22.90 10.85
CA ALA A 40 1.26 -22.37 10.48
C ALA A 40 1.24 -20.83 10.41
N GLU A 41 1.89 -20.13 11.36
CA GLU A 41 1.98 -18.67 11.33
C GLU A 41 2.85 -18.20 10.17
N ARG A 42 3.94 -18.92 9.89
CA ARG A 42 4.81 -18.65 8.76
C ARG A 42 4.05 -18.76 7.44
N GLU A 43 3.27 -19.81 7.25
CA GLU A 43 2.44 -20.00 6.04
C GLU A 43 1.44 -18.86 5.87
N ALA A 44 0.74 -18.47 6.95
CA ALA A 44 -0.20 -17.35 6.93
C ALA A 44 0.49 -16.02 6.54
N VAL A 45 1.64 -15.71 7.15
CA VAL A 45 2.43 -14.51 6.82
C VAL A 45 2.94 -14.53 5.39
N GLU A 46 3.43 -15.68 4.92
CA GLU A 46 3.94 -15.83 3.54
C GLU A 46 2.83 -15.58 2.52
N GLU A 47 1.61 -16.09 2.76
CA GLU A 47 0.48 -15.87 1.87
C GLU A 47 0.03 -14.40 1.86
N LEU A 48 -0.13 -13.78 3.04
CA LEU A 48 -0.50 -12.37 3.15
C LEU A 48 0.52 -11.45 2.46
N TYR A 49 1.81 -11.68 2.70
CA TYR A 49 2.88 -10.90 2.08
C TYR A 49 2.94 -11.09 0.56
N ARG A 50 2.79 -12.32 0.09
CA ARG A 50 2.77 -12.64 -1.35
C ARG A 50 1.60 -11.95 -2.04
N SER A 51 0.41 -12.05 -1.45
CA SER A 51 -0.81 -11.39 -1.92
C SER A 51 -0.61 -9.87 -1.96
N LEU A 52 -0.14 -9.26 -0.87
CA LEU A 52 0.12 -7.82 -0.79
C LEU A 52 1.10 -7.34 -1.87
N LYS A 53 2.23 -8.05 -2.01
CA LYS A 53 3.26 -7.69 -2.98
C LYS A 53 2.77 -7.81 -4.42
N ASN A 54 1.93 -8.79 -4.73
CA ASN A 54 1.34 -8.96 -6.06
C ASN A 54 0.33 -7.86 -6.37
N ASP A 55 -0.53 -7.53 -5.41
CA ASP A 55 -1.53 -6.47 -5.58
C ASP A 55 -0.86 -5.11 -5.74
N LEU A 56 0.17 -4.81 -4.95
CA LEU A 56 0.93 -3.57 -5.09
C LEU A 56 1.67 -3.47 -6.41
N LYS A 57 2.25 -4.57 -6.91
CA LYS A 57 2.85 -4.58 -8.25
C LYS A 57 1.80 -4.35 -9.35
N THR A 58 0.59 -4.86 -9.16
CA THR A 58 -0.51 -4.67 -10.10
C THR A 58 -0.97 -3.22 -10.09
N ALA A 59 -1.20 -2.67 -8.90
CA ALA A 59 -1.55 -1.26 -8.71
C ALA A 59 -0.45 -0.32 -9.23
N ALA A 60 0.83 -0.62 -9.00
CA ALA A 60 1.94 0.20 -9.51
C ALA A 60 2.07 0.20 -11.05
N LYS A 61 1.56 -0.85 -11.74
CA LYS A 61 1.49 -0.89 -13.20
C LYS A 61 0.27 -0.15 -13.75
N ALA A 62 -0.83 -0.17 -13.00
CA ALA A 62 -2.11 0.43 -13.36
C ALA A 62 -2.70 1.12 -12.13
N PRO A 63 -2.22 2.34 -11.79
CA PRO A 63 -2.54 3.02 -10.53
C PRO A 63 -3.92 3.68 -10.56
N PHE A 64 -4.92 2.93 -11.00
CA PHE A 64 -6.32 3.35 -11.01
C PHE A 64 -6.99 2.80 -9.76
N VAL A 65 -7.73 3.66 -9.06
CA VAL A 65 -8.54 3.23 -7.92
C VAL A 65 -9.92 2.80 -8.39
N HIS A 66 -10.46 3.51 -9.38
CA HIS A 66 -11.69 3.11 -10.06
C HIS A 66 -11.39 2.06 -11.13
N GLN A 67 -12.41 1.31 -11.55
CA GLN A 67 -12.25 0.31 -12.60
C GLN A 67 -11.54 0.91 -13.82
N PRO A 68 -10.47 0.27 -14.33
CA PRO A 68 -9.74 0.77 -15.48
C PRO A 68 -10.65 0.66 -16.71
N THR A 69 -11.30 1.76 -17.08
CA THR A 69 -11.89 1.87 -18.41
C THR A 69 -10.75 2.06 -19.40
N ARG A 70 -10.83 1.38 -20.56
CA ARG A 70 -9.83 1.55 -21.64
C ARG A 70 -9.68 3.05 -21.94
N ASN A 71 -8.45 3.55 -21.81
CA ASN A 71 -8.03 4.94 -22.12
C ASN A 71 -8.43 6.04 -21.13
N ARG A 72 -8.82 5.74 -19.88
CA ARG A 72 -8.97 6.78 -18.85
C ARG A 72 -7.59 7.30 -18.41
N ALA A 73 -7.43 8.62 -18.38
CA ALA A 73 -6.30 9.26 -17.72
C ALA A 73 -6.49 9.23 -16.19
N LEU A 74 -5.38 9.12 -15.44
CA LEU A 74 -5.44 9.23 -13.99
C LEU A 74 -6.08 10.55 -13.57
N THR A 75 -6.88 10.51 -12.50
CA THR A 75 -7.36 11.74 -11.88
C THR A 75 -6.21 12.50 -11.26
N VAL A 76 -6.44 13.78 -10.92
CA VAL A 76 -5.44 14.58 -10.20
C VAL A 76 -5.12 13.92 -8.86
N CYS A 77 -6.13 13.37 -8.17
CA CYS A 77 -5.93 12.67 -6.90
C CYS A 77 -5.14 11.35 -7.06
N GLU A 78 -5.47 10.55 -8.07
CA GLU A 78 -4.75 9.30 -8.36
C GLU A 78 -3.29 9.57 -8.71
N SER A 79 -3.03 10.55 -9.59
CA SER A 79 -1.67 10.87 -10.04
C SER A 79 -0.79 11.53 -8.97
N ALA A 80 -1.37 12.40 -8.13
CA ALA A 80 -0.62 13.13 -7.12
C ALA A 80 -0.35 12.32 -5.84
N PHE A 81 -1.25 11.40 -5.47
CA PHE A 81 -1.19 10.70 -4.17
C PHE A 81 -1.15 9.18 -4.30
N TYR A 82 -2.03 8.58 -5.08
CA TYR A 82 -2.15 7.12 -5.13
C TYR A 82 -1.00 6.46 -5.90
N ASP A 83 -0.73 6.91 -7.13
CA ASP A 83 0.35 6.40 -7.97
C ASP A 83 1.72 6.42 -7.27
N PRO A 84 2.18 7.55 -6.70
CA PRO A 84 3.45 7.55 -6.00
C PRO A 84 3.43 6.65 -4.75
N ALA A 85 2.33 6.58 -3.99
CA ALA A 85 2.21 5.71 -2.82
C ALA A 85 2.38 4.23 -3.20
N VAL A 86 1.63 3.72 -4.18
CA VAL A 86 1.69 2.31 -4.57
C VAL A 86 3.03 1.93 -5.20
N ARG A 87 3.65 2.84 -5.99
CA ARG A 87 4.98 2.60 -6.56
C ARG A 87 6.06 2.52 -5.48
N LYS A 88 6.08 3.47 -4.54
CA LYS A 88 7.06 3.50 -3.45
C LYS A 88 6.87 2.32 -2.51
N ALA A 89 5.65 1.99 -2.13
CA ALA A 89 5.34 0.81 -1.34
C ALA A 89 5.76 -0.49 -2.05
N ALA A 90 5.51 -0.63 -3.36
CA ALA A 90 5.96 -1.78 -4.13
C ALA A 90 7.50 -1.92 -4.17
N ILE A 91 8.23 -0.79 -4.21
CA ILE A 91 9.70 -0.76 -4.13
C ILE A 91 10.17 -1.16 -2.73
N ALA A 92 9.50 -0.70 -1.66
CA ALA A 92 9.85 -1.00 -0.27
C ALA A 92 9.77 -2.50 0.04
N LEU A 93 8.80 -3.21 -0.54
CA LEU A 93 8.66 -4.67 -0.43
C LEU A 93 9.73 -5.45 -1.22
N ARG A 94 11.00 -5.24 -0.90
CA ARG A 94 12.17 -5.86 -1.53
C ARG A 94 12.25 -7.39 -1.31
N PRO A 95 12.07 -7.93 -0.08
CA PRO A 95 12.28 -9.35 0.19
C PRO A 95 11.50 -10.29 -0.73
N ALA A 96 12.11 -11.39 -1.15
CA ALA A 96 11.48 -12.40 -1.99
C ALA A 96 10.35 -13.11 -1.23
N THR A 97 9.25 -13.45 -1.90
CA THR A 97 8.06 -14.06 -1.28
C THR A 97 8.29 -15.49 -0.75
N ASN A 98 9.42 -16.12 -1.11
CA ASN A 98 9.84 -17.45 -0.66
C ASN A 98 11.03 -17.39 0.33
N SER A 99 11.42 -16.19 0.76
CA SER A 99 12.50 -15.99 1.74
C SER A 99 11.99 -16.16 3.18
N ASN A 100 12.90 -16.40 4.14
CA ASN A 100 12.52 -16.50 5.55
C ASN A 100 12.04 -15.12 6.07
N PRO A 101 10.80 -14.99 6.59
CA PRO A 101 10.27 -13.67 6.96
C PRO A 101 11.09 -12.91 8.00
N ILE A 102 11.62 -13.61 9.01
CA ILE A 102 12.44 -13.01 10.07
C ILE A 102 13.84 -12.70 9.53
N GLY A 103 14.52 -13.69 8.96
CA GLY A 103 15.89 -13.56 8.49
C GLY A 103 16.06 -12.62 7.29
N SER A 104 14.99 -12.34 6.55
CA SER A 104 14.99 -11.41 5.41
C SER A 104 14.35 -10.06 5.74
N HIS A 105 14.16 -9.74 7.02
CA HIS A 105 13.67 -8.45 7.50
C HIS A 105 12.34 -8.00 6.88
N TRP A 106 11.37 -8.91 6.76
CA TRP A 106 10.06 -8.57 6.20
C TRP A 106 9.35 -7.49 7.00
N TYR A 107 9.49 -7.50 8.34
CA TYR A 107 8.87 -6.48 9.19
C TYR A 107 9.29 -5.07 8.78
N SER A 108 10.60 -4.83 8.64
CA SER A 108 11.13 -3.53 8.21
C SER A 108 10.62 -3.13 6.82
N ALA A 109 10.61 -4.07 5.87
CA ALA A 109 10.13 -3.81 4.52
C ALA A 109 8.64 -3.48 4.47
N VAL A 110 7.81 -4.19 5.24
CA VAL A 110 6.37 -3.95 5.34
C VAL A 110 6.09 -2.64 6.07
N HIS A 111 6.84 -2.33 7.11
CA HIS A 111 6.76 -1.04 7.82
C HIS A 111 7.11 0.13 6.90
N GLU A 112 8.19 0.03 6.11
CA GLU A 112 8.53 1.01 5.07
C GLU A 112 7.36 1.22 4.08
N ALA A 113 6.76 0.13 3.59
CA ALA A 113 5.60 0.23 2.69
C ALA A 113 4.38 0.89 3.37
N GLN A 114 4.12 0.58 4.64
CA GLN A 114 3.04 1.19 5.42
C GLN A 114 3.24 2.71 5.58
N MET A 115 4.47 3.15 5.85
CA MET A 115 4.79 4.57 6.02
C MET A 115 4.49 5.37 4.75
N GLU A 116 4.69 4.81 3.56
CA GLU A 116 4.33 5.47 2.30
C GLU A 116 2.81 5.73 2.24
N PHE A 117 1.97 4.75 2.59
CA PHE A 117 0.51 4.96 2.62
C PHE A 117 0.11 6.00 3.66
N SER A 118 0.66 5.90 4.87
CA SER A 118 0.37 6.87 5.94
C SER A 118 0.73 8.30 5.52
N TYR A 119 1.91 8.48 4.91
CA TYR A 119 2.39 9.76 4.41
C TYR A 119 1.47 10.35 3.34
N TYR A 120 1.12 9.58 2.30
CA TYR A 120 0.30 10.08 1.20
C TYR A 120 -1.17 10.29 1.61
N ARG A 121 -1.73 9.45 2.50
CA ARG A 121 -3.05 9.68 3.10
C ARG A 121 -3.09 10.98 3.90
N HIS A 122 -2.09 11.23 4.74
CA HIS A 122 -2.00 12.47 5.52
C HIS A 122 -1.82 13.69 4.60
N SER A 123 -0.98 13.56 3.57
CA SER A 123 -0.76 14.64 2.60
C SER A 123 -2.03 15.00 1.82
N LEU A 124 -2.82 13.99 1.40
CA LEU A 124 -4.11 14.21 0.75
C LEU A 124 -5.09 14.91 1.69
N LYS A 125 -5.23 14.44 2.94
CA LYS A 125 -6.09 15.10 3.93
C LYS A 125 -5.71 16.57 4.15
N ARG A 126 -4.42 16.86 4.27
CA ARG A 126 -3.92 18.25 4.41
C ARG A 126 -4.19 19.10 3.18
N ALA A 127 -4.14 18.53 1.98
CA ALA A 127 -4.48 19.27 0.76
C ALA A 127 -5.96 19.72 0.76
N LEU A 128 -6.87 18.89 1.29
CA LEU A 128 -8.30 19.24 1.42
C LEU A 128 -8.58 20.31 2.47
N GLU A 129 -7.71 20.46 3.48
CA GLU A 129 -7.83 21.51 4.51
C GLU A 129 -7.29 22.87 4.04
N LEU A 130 -6.52 22.88 2.94
CA LEU A 130 -5.88 24.07 2.37
C LEU A 130 -6.63 24.61 1.13
N ASP A 131 -7.71 23.96 0.72
CA ASP A 131 -8.67 24.41 -0.30
C ASP A 131 -9.90 25.09 0.33
#